data_AF-A0A1V8U4W4-F1
#
_entry.id   AF-A0A1V8U4W4-F1
#
_cell.length_a   1.000
_cell.length_b   1.000
_cell.length_c   1.000
_cell.angle_alpha   90.00
_cell.angle_beta   90.00
_cell.angle_gamma   90.00
#
_symmetry.space_group_name_H-M   'P 1'
#
loop_
_entity.id
_entity.type
_entity.pdbx_description
1 polymer ?
#
loop_
_entity_poly.entity_id
_entity_poly.type
_entity_poly.pdbx_seq_one_letter_code
_entity_poly.pdbx_strand_id
1 'polypeptide(L)'
;MSVLVSCLALLRLAAYASASQTPSPAKLGDVSILAADDLITNDTATTSAALLLRSSYDLSSAQGACHALGESLWSPGKAAFDEGLNSSLSYEVYAGRVAAGQTFWVAQAGQKGHWRNPHHGQQCQSLRTNGQYCPVDCRAKLPVLCTQTAPASNITYADTAATYQVAQKVGSQTLIGFRDFLTFRFLGVRFAKEPERFTYSSVFDTAVGTNSALTFAPECLQSPNNGSTDCLFLNVWTTSLPGAAAPAKKALKPVMVYIYGGGFATGSASNPTNDGGNLAARGDVV
;
A
#
# COMPACT_ATOMS: atom_id res chain seq x y z
N MET A 1 -15.65 45.91 53.72
CA MET A 1 -15.70 45.73 52.26
C MET A 1 -14.45 44.98 51.84
N SER A 2 -14.52 43.65 51.79
CA SER A 2 -13.44 42.77 51.32
C SER A 2 -14.05 41.91 50.22
N VAL A 3 -13.71 42.22 48.97
CA VAL A 3 -14.22 41.50 47.80
C VAL A 3 -13.23 40.37 47.49
N LEU A 4 -13.67 39.13 47.71
CA LEU A 4 -13.06 37.93 47.14
C LEU A 4 -13.30 37.92 45.62
N VAL A 5 -12.24 37.91 44.82
CA VAL A 5 -12.32 37.59 43.39
C VAL A 5 -11.75 36.20 43.17
N SER A 6 -12.64 35.29 42.78
CA SER A 6 -12.39 33.89 42.49
C SER A 6 -11.58 33.73 41.21
N CYS A 7 -10.49 32.95 41.27
CA CYS A 7 -9.69 32.56 40.11
C CYS A 7 -10.34 31.33 39.45
N LEU A 8 -11.02 31.52 38.33
CA LEU A 8 -11.50 30.45 37.45
C LEU A 8 -10.32 29.89 36.64
N ALA A 9 -9.82 28.71 37.03
CA ALA A 9 -8.88 27.93 36.23
C ALA A 9 -9.62 27.24 35.07
N LEU A 10 -9.40 27.72 33.84
CA LEU A 10 -9.83 27.05 32.62
C LEU A 10 -8.94 25.83 32.37
N LEU A 11 -9.43 24.63 32.68
CA LEU A 11 -8.84 23.38 32.19
C LEU A 11 -9.01 23.31 30.67
N ARG A 12 -7.94 23.56 29.92
CA ARG A 12 -7.85 23.19 28.51
C ARG A 12 -7.62 21.69 28.42
N LEU A 13 -8.66 20.93 28.11
CA LEU A 13 -8.55 19.56 27.59
C LEU A 13 -7.86 19.64 26.22
N ALA A 14 -6.55 19.48 26.20
CA ALA A 14 -5.83 19.19 24.97
C ALA A 14 -6.23 17.76 24.55
N ALA A 15 -7.09 17.66 23.54
CA ALA A 15 -7.26 16.42 22.82
C ALA A 15 -5.90 16.09 22.19
N TYR A 16 -5.18 15.15 22.79
CA TYR A 16 -4.03 14.51 22.16
C TYR A 16 -4.58 13.73 20.97
N ALA A 17 -4.68 14.37 19.81
CA ALA A 17 -4.74 13.67 18.55
C ALA A 17 -3.41 12.94 18.42
N SER A 18 -3.38 11.67 18.78
CA SER A 18 -2.27 10.79 18.43
C SER A 18 -2.09 10.91 16.91
N ALA A 19 -1.01 11.56 16.48
CA ALA A 19 -0.67 11.62 15.06
C ALA A 19 -0.53 10.17 14.58
N SER A 20 -1.53 9.69 13.84
CA SER A 20 -1.49 8.34 13.26
C SER A 20 -0.31 8.31 12.31
N GLN A 21 0.73 7.58 12.66
CA GLN A 21 1.91 7.45 11.83
C GLN A 21 1.53 6.68 10.57
N THR A 22 1.87 7.21 9.39
CA THR A 22 1.63 6.54 8.10
C THR A 22 2.11 5.09 8.16
N PRO A 23 1.27 4.10 7.76
CA PRO A 23 1.63 2.70 7.87
C PRO A 23 2.88 2.38 7.05
N SER A 24 3.72 1.48 7.58
CA SER A 24 4.96 1.09 6.92
C SER A 24 5.15 -0.42 6.93
N PRO A 25 5.58 -1.02 5.80
CA PRO A 25 6.04 -2.41 5.74
C PRO A 25 7.14 -2.74 6.76
N ALA A 26 7.93 -1.75 7.21
CA ALA A 26 8.89 -1.98 8.28
C ALA A 26 8.25 -2.49 9.59
N LYS A 27 6.98 -2.13 9.83
CA LYS A 27 6.19 -2.57 11.00
C LYS A 27 5.20 -3.68 10.65
N LEU A 28 4.66 -3.67 9.43
CA LEU A 28 3.63 -4.61 8.96
C LEU A 28 4.24 -5.86 8.28
N GLY A 29 5.56 -5.90 8.10
CA GLY A 29 6.21 -6.83 7.20
C GLY A 29 5.81 -6.61 5.75
N ASP A 30 6.03 -7.63 4.93
CA ASP A 30 5.69 -7.57 3.51
C ASP A 30 4.19 -7.38 3.30
N VAL A 31 3.84 -6.37 2.50
CA VAL A 31 2.47 -6.07 2.09
C VAL A 31 2.37 -6.20 0.58
N SER A 32 1.40 -6.96 0.07
CA SER A 32 1.13 -7.09 -1.37
C SER A 32 -0.33 -6.81 -1.68
N ILE A 33 -0.61 -6.19 -2.82
CA ILE A 33 -1.96 -6.02 -3.35
C ILE A 33 -2.28 -7.27 -4.18
N LEU A 34 -3.38 -7.94 -3.83
CA LEU A 34 -3.97 -9.03 -4.58
C LEU A 34 -5.20 -8.48 -5.30
N ALA A 35 -5.04 -8.10 -6.55
CA ALA A 35 -6.12 -7.61 -7.40
C ALA A 35 -5.87 -8.11 -8.83
N ALA A 36 -6.91 -8.65 -9.48
CA ALA A 36 -6.84 -9.00 -10.88
C ALA A 36 -6.97 -7.72 -11.73
N ASP A 37 -6.01 -7.47 -12.61
CA ASP A 37 -6.07 -6.39 -13.60
C ASP A 37 -6.51 -6.96 -14.96
N ASP A 38 -7.81 -6.86 -15.23
CA ASP A 38 -8.43 -7.24 -16.50
C ASP A 38 -8.39 -6.12 -17.55
N LEU A 39 -7.77 -4.97 -17.24
CA LEU A 39 -7.71 -3.74 -18.03
C LEU A 39 -9.05 -3.02 -18.22
N ILE A 40 -10.07 -3.37 -17.44
CA ILE A 40 -11.33 -2.63 -17.38
C ILE A 40 -11.19 -1.61 -16.24
N THR A 41 -10.55 -0.48 -16.56
CA THR A 41 -10.00 0.52 -15.62
C THR A 41 -10.97 1.11 -14.59
N ASN A 42 -12.29 0.87 -14.73
CA ASN A 42 -13.33 1.45 -13.89
C ASN A 42 -14.16 0.41 -13.13
N ASP A 43 -13.88 -0.89 -13.27
CA ASP A 43 -14.67 -1.94 -12.65
C ASP A 43 -14.00 -2.54 -11.40
N THR A 44 -13.63 -1.66 -10.46
CA THR A 44 -13.24 -2.10 -9.11
C THR A 44 -14.44 -2.56 -8.29
N ALA A 45 -15.65 -2.51 -8.84
CA ALA A 45 -16.89 -2.89 -8.18
C ALA A 45 -17.20 -4.38 -8.33
N THR A 46 -16.72 -5.02 -9.39
CA THR A 46 -16.91 -6.46 -9.63
C THR A 46 -15.68 -7.32 -9.31
N THR A 47 -14.49 -6.73 -9.23
CA THR A 47 -13.27 -7.49 -8.91
C THR A 47 -12.96 -7.45 -7.42
N SER A 48 -12.95 -8.63 -6.79
CA SER A 48 -12.53 -8.82 -5.41
C SER A 48 -11.02 -8.70 -5.27
N ALA A 49 -10.59 -7.85 -4.33
CA ALA A 49 -9.20 -7.62 -4.01
C ALA A 49 -8.92 -7.70 -2.51
N ALA A 50 -7.66 -7.92 -2.17
CA ALA A 50 -7.21 -7.95 -0.79
C ALA A 50 -5.78 -7.39 -0.65
N LEU A 51 -5.45 -6.87 0.51
CA LEU A 51 -4.04 -6.69 0.91
C LEU A 51 -3.58 -7.96 1.63
N LEU A 52 -2.52 -8.57 1.13
CA LEU A 52 -1.85 -9.71 1.74
C LEU A 52 -0.70 -9.22 2.61
N LEU A 53 -0.79 -9.44 3.92
CA LEU A 53 0.32 -9.29 4.85
C LEU A 53 0.93 -10.67 5.12
N ARG A 54 2.18 -10.87 4.71
CA ARG A 54 2.84 -12.19 4.81
C ARG A 54 3.37 -12.50 6.22
N SER A 55 3.58 -11.47 7.04
CA SER A 55 3.92 -11.64 8.46
C SER A 55 2.85 -12.43 9.20
N SER A 56 3.25 -13.21 10.20
CA SER A 56 2.33 -14.03 10.98
C SER A 56 1.85 -13.27 12.22
N TYR A 57 0.54 -13.11 12.36
CA TYR A 57 -0.14 -12.37 13.42
C TYR A 57 -1.06 -13.28 14.23
N ASP A 58 -1.33 -12.96 15.50
CA ASP A 58 -2.56 -13.45 16.14
C ASP A 58 -3.74 -12.62 15.65
N LEU A 59 -4.98 -13.07 15.93
CA LEU A 59 -6.17 -12.40 15.40
C LEU A 59 -6.26 -10.91 15.80
N SER A 60 -5.93 -10.56 17.03
CA SER A 60 -6.02 -9.16 17.50
C SER A 60 -5.00 -8.28 16.80
N SER A 61 -3.77 -8.76 16.66
CA SER A 61 -2.71 -8.04 15.93
C SER A 61 -3.01 -7.95 14.44
N ALA A 62 -3.65 -8.97 13.86
CA ALA A 62 -4.10 -8.96 12.46
C ALA A 62 -5.15 -7.86 12.20
N GLN A 63 -6.12 -7.71 13.09
CA GLN A 63 -7.11 -6.63 13.03
C GLN A 63 -6.44 -5.25 13.10
N GLY A 64 -5.50 -5.07 14.03
CA GLY A 64 -4.72 -3.84 14.16
C GLY A 64 -3.88 -3.54 12.91
N ALA A 65 -3.29 -4.56 12.29
CA ALA A 65 -2.50 -4.43 11.08
C ALA A 65 -3.34 -3.98 9.87
N CYS A 66 -4.54 -4.56 9.68
CA CYS A 66 -5.47 -4.08 8.65
C CYS A 66 -5.93 -2.64 8.95
N HIS A 67 -6.27 -2.34 10.20
CA HIS A 67 -6.72 -1.00 10.59
C HIS A 67 -5.66 0.07 10.34
N ALA A 68 -4.38 -0.25 10.55
CA ALA A 68 -3.26 0.66 10.25
C ALA A 68 -3.18 1.02 8.76
N LEU A 69 -3.65 0.14 7.87
CA LEU A 69 -3.75 0.38 6.42
C LEU A 69 -5.04 1.10 6.01
N GLY A 70 -5.89 1.50 6.96
CA GLY A 70 -7.23 2.02 6.68
C GLY A 70 -8.22 0.93 6.27
N GLU A 71 -7.93 -0.32 6.57
CA GLU A 71 -8.66 -1.49 6.12
C GLU A 71 -9.21 -2.33 7.28
N SER A 72 -9.94 -3.38 6.93
CA SER A 72 -10.48 -4.37 7.87
C SER A 72 -10.08 -5.78 7.44
N LEU A 73 -10.28 -6.79 8.29
CA LEU A 73 -10.12 -8.17 7.83
C LEU A 73 -11.09 -8.47 6.68
N TRP A 74 -10.58 -9.13 5.65
CA TRP A 74 -11.35 -9.49 4.45
C TRP A 74 -12.51 -10.44 4.80
N SER A 75 -13.64 -10.33 4.09
CA SER A 75 -14.77 -11.26 4.23
C SER A 75 -15.65 -11.30 2.97
N PRO A 76 -16.36 -12.41 2.72
CA PRO A 76 -17.21 -12.60 1.56
C PRO A 76 -18.42 -11.65 1.56
N GLY A 77 -18.82 -11.14 2.72
CA GLY A 77 -19.88 -10.13 2.82
C GLY A 77 -19.45 -8.76 2.28
N LYS A 78 -18.17 -8.55 1.97
CA LYS A 78 -17.63 -7.32 1.39
C LYS A 78 -17.23 -7.47 -0.08
N ALA A 79 -16.76 -8.64 -0.50
CA ALA A 79 -16.44 -8.97 -1.89
C ALA A 79 -16.43 -10.51 -2.06
N ALA A 80 -16.91 -11.06 -3.18
CA ALA A 80 -16.93 -12.50 -3.37
C ALA A 80 -15.52 -13.07 -3.58
N PHE A 81 -15.24 -14.28 -3.12
CA PHE A 81 -13.88 -14.86 -3.23
C PHE A 81 -13.49 -15.19 -4.68
N ASP A 82 -14.49 -15.65 -5.41
CA ASP A 82 -14.46 -16.17 -6.78
C ASP A 82 -14.42 -15.08 -7.85
N GLU A 83 -14.65 -13.83 -7.46
CA GLU A 83 -14.56 -12.64 -8.31
C GLU A 83 -13.11 -12.09 -8.41
N GLY A 84 -12.10 -12.96 -8.50
CA GLY A 84 -10.71 -12.57 -8.80
C GLY A 84 -9.69 -12.77 -7.67
N LEU A 85 -10.12 -12.76 -6.41
CA LEU A 85 -9.21 -13.04 -5.29
C LEU A 85 -8.70 -14.50 -5.33
N ASN A 86 -9.55 -15.43 -5.74
CA ASN A 86 -9.19 -16.83 -6.02
C ASN A 86 -8.01 -16.94 -7.01
N SER A 87 -8.04 -16.15 -8.08
CA SER A 87 -7.05 -16.16 -9.15
C SER A 87 -5.75 -15.52 -8.68
N SER A 88 -5.85 -14.40 -7.96
CA SER A 88 -4.69 -13.72 -7.36
C SER A 88 -3.97 -14.62 -6.34
N LEU A 89 -4.71 -15.32 -5.47
CA LEU A 89 -4.10 -16.28 -4.53
C LEU A 89 -3.53 -17.51 -5.23
N SER A 90 -4.19 -18.01 -6.28
CA SER A 90 -3.66 -19.11 -7.09
C SER A 90 -2.33 -18.71 -7.76
N TYR A 91 -2.21 -17.47 -8.20
CA TYR A 91 -0.96 -16.93 -8.73
C TYR A 91 0.14 -16.84 -7.66
N GLU A 92 -0.17 -16.39 -6.44
CA GLU A 92 0.81 -16.39 -5.33
C GLU A 92 1.31 -17.81 -4.98
N VAL A 93 0.43 -18.81 -5.11
CA VAL A 93 0.81 -20.24 -4.97
C VAL A 93 1.71 -20.68 -6.12
N TYR A 94 1.33 -20.37 -7.37
CA TYR A 94 2.14 -20.68 -8.56
C TYR A 94 3.53 -20.04 -8.50
N ALA A 95 3.61 -18.77 -8.08
CA ALA A 95 4.86 -18.04 -7.91
C ALA A 95 5.71 -18.53 -6.71
N GLY A 96 5.20 -19.48 -5.92
CA GLY A 96 5.89 -20.05 -4.76
C GLY A 96 6.02 -19.07 -3.58
N ARG A 97 5.26 -17.98 -3.57
CA ARG A 97 5.24 -16.97 -2.49
C ARG A 97 4.31 -17.37 -1.35
N VAL A 98 3.32 -18.21 -1.64
CA VAL A 98 2.34 -18.77 -0.70
C VAL A 98 2.29 -20.29 -0.87
N ALA A 99 2.23 -21.04 0.23
CA ALA A 99 2.07 -22.50 0.15
C ALA A 99 0.64 -22.87 -0.28
N ALA A 100 0.49 -23.95 -1.07
CA ALA A 100 -0.81 -24.37 -1.60
C ALA A 100 -1.89 -24.64 -0.52
N GLY A 101 -1.51 -25.00 0.70
CA GLY A 101 -2.41 -25.20 1.84
C GLY A 101 -2.43 -24.07 2.86
N GLN A 102 -1.84 -22.91 2.54
CA GLN A 102 -1.75 -21.77 3.46
C GLN A 102 -3.14 -21.31 3.89
N THR A 103 -3.26 -20.93 5.17
CA THR A 103 -4.46 -20.30 5.72
C THR A 103 -4.18 -18.87 6.14
N PHE A 104 -5.20 -18.02 6.05
CA PHE A 104 -5.12 -16.59 6.33
C PHE A 104 -6.15 -16.16 7.37
N TRP A 105 -5.79 -15.18 8.19
CA TRP A 105 -6.77 -14.45 8.97
C TRP A 105 -7.72 -13.67 8.06
N VAL A 106 -9.01 -13.84 8.33
CA VAL A 106 -10.15 -13.17 7.69
C VAL A 106 -11.15 -12.77 8.77
N ALA A 107 -12.17 -11.98 8.41
CA ALA A 107 -13.18 -11.58 9.37
C ALA A 107 -13.89 -12.81 9.93
N GLN A 108 -14.15 -12.79 11.22
CA GLN A 108 -14.82 -13.87 11.92
C GLN A 108 -16.31 -13.79 11.56
N ALA A 109 -16.90 -14.88 11.05
CA ALA A 109 -18.34 -14.91 10.83
C ALA A 109 -19.04 -14.60 12.16
N GLY A 110 -20.07 -13.75 12.11
CA GLY A 110 -20.84 -13.39 13.30
C GLY A 110 -21.35 -14.64 13.99
N GLN A 111 -20.69 -15.06 15.06
CA GLN A 111 -21.10 -16.16 15.92
C GLN A 111 -22.35 -15.73 16.71
N LYS A 112 -23.47 -15.49 16.02
CA LYS A 112 -24.76 -15.32 16.68
C LYS A 112 -25.20 -16.69 17.19
N GLY A 113 -24.97 -16.96 18.48
CA GLY A 113 -25.75 -17.96 19.22
C GLY A 113 -25.12 -19.33 19.50
N HIS A 114 -23.80 -19.52 19.43
CA HIS A 114 -23.25 -20.79 19.92
C HIS A 114 -23.15 -20.84 21.45
N TRP A 115 -23.72 -21.90 22.02
CA TRP A 115 -23.51 -22.32 23.41
C TRP A 115 -22.01 -22.45 23.66
N ARG A 116 -21.45 -21.60 24.54
CA ARG A 116 -20.04 -21.67 24.93
C ARG A 116 -19.83 -22.94 25.73
N ASN A 117 -19.30 -23.99 25.09
CA ASN A 117 -18.84 -25.15 25.85
C ASN A 117 -17.55 -24.73 26.60
N PRO A 118 -17.53 -24.69 27.95
CA PRO A 118 -16.41 -24.16 28.73
C PRO A 118 -15.09 -24.91 28.53
N HIS A 119 -15.14 -26.10 27.93
CA HIS A 119 -13.99 -26.98 27.69
C HIS A 119 -13.36 -26.86 26.30
N HIS A 120 -13.96 -26.08 25.39
CA HIS A 120 -13.36 -25.79 24.08
C HIS A 120 -12.91 -24.32 24.04
N GLY A 121 -11.62 -24.10 23.81
CA GLY A 121 -11.06 -22.76 23.59
C GLY A 121 -11.81 -22.02 22.48
N GLN A 122 -11.81 -20.69 22.54
CA GLN A 122 -12.46 -19.86 21.53
C GLN A 122 -11.94 -20.25 20.13
N GLN A 123 -12.83 -20.75 19.28
CA GLN A 123 -12.48 -21.11 17.91
C GLN A 123 -12.69 -19.89 17.00
N CYS A 124 -11.63 -19.54 16.29
CA CYS A 124 -11.64 -18.55 15.25
C CYS A 124 -11.69 -19.22 13.87
N GLN A 125 -11.93 -18.44 12.84
CA GLN A 125 -11.99 -18.88 11.45
C GLN A 125 -10.81 -18.29 10.67
N SER A 126 -10.31 -19.10 9.74
CA SER A 126 -9.32 -18.74 8.74
C SER A 126 -9.85 -19.08 7.35
N LEU A 127 -9.26 -18.50 6.31
CA LEU A 127 -9.55 -18.81 4.91
C LEU A 127 -8.36 -19.53 4.31
N ARG A 128 -8.58 -20.67 3.65
CA ARG A 128 -7.55 -21.35 2.84
C ARG A 128 -7.39 -20.65 1.49
N THR A 129 -6.26 -20.87 0.83
CA THR A 129 -5.98 -20.48 -0.56
C THR A 129 -7.06 -20.84 -1.57
N ASN A 130 -7.86 -21.90 -1.32
CA ASN A 130 -8.97 -22.33 -2.16
C ASN A 130 -10.34 -21.72 -1.77
N GLY A 131 -10.36 -20.75 -0.84
CA GLY A 131 -11.59 -20.10 -0.36
C GLY A 131 -12.33 -20.87 0.74
N GLN A 132 -11.82 -22.02 1.17
CA GLN A 132 -12.47 -22.81 2.22
C GLN A 132 -12.21 -22.22 3.61
N TYR A 133 -13.29 -22.00 4.37
CA TYR A 133 -13.21 -21.63 5.77
C TYR A 133 -12.78 -22.80 6.65
N CYS A 134 -11.87 -22.54 7.59
CA CYS A 134 -11.38 -23.55 8.52
C CYS A 134 -11.34 -23.01 9.96
N PRO A 135 -11.77 -23.81 10.95
CA PRO A 135 -11.59 -23.47 12.35
C PRO A 135 -10.10 -23.46 12.71
N VAL A 136 -9.70 -22.52 13.55
CA VAL A 136 -8.32 -22.35 14.02
C VAL A 136 -8.32 -21.76 15.44
N ASP A 137 -7.31 -22.09 16.23
CA ASP A 137 -7.08 -21.43 17.52
C ASP A 137 -6.86 -19.92 17.29
N CYS A 138 -7.59 -19.07 18.00
CA CYS A 138 -7.47 -17.61 17.88
C CYS A 138 -6.06 -17.06 18.20
N ARG A 139 -5.22 -17.85 18.91
CA ARG A 139 -3.83 -17.53 19.22
C ARG A 139 -2.84 -18.00 18.16
N ALA A 140 -3.29 -18.75 17.15
CA ALA A 140 -2.45 -19.15 16.03
C ALA A 140 -1.83 -17.93 15.36
N LYS A 141 -0.63 -18.11 14.78
CA LYS A 141 0.06 -17.06 14.05
C LYS A 141 -0.09 -17.33 12.56
N LEU A 142 -0.89 -16.52 11.87
CA LEU A 142 -1.20 -16.67 10.45
C LEU A 142 -0.94 -15.37 9.68
N PRO A 143 -0.62 -15.45 8.37
CA PRO A 143 -0.71 -14.30 7.48
C PRO A 143 -2.15 -13.78 7.39
N VAL A 144 -2.32 -12.56 6.87
CA VAL A 144 -3.60 -11.83 6.95
C VAL A 144 -4.06 -11.38 5.58
N LEU A 145 -5.35 -11.52 5.31
CA LEU A 145 -6.02 -10.86 4.21
C LEU A 145 -6.84 -9.69 4.76
N CYS A 146 -6.45 -8.48 4.39
CA CYS A 146 -7.23 -7.27 4.64
C CYS A 146 -8.08 -6.93 3.41
N THR A 147 -9.15 -6.18 3.59
CA THR A 147 -9.86 -5.53 2.48
C THR A 147 -8.90 -4.62 1.69
N GLN A 148 -9.22 -4.39 0.42
CA GLN A 148 -8.58 -3.38 -0.41
C GLN A 148 -9.67 -2.47 -0.96
N THR A 149 -9.78 -1.27 -0.38
CA THR A 149 -10.84 -0.30 -0.67
C THR A 149 -10.33 0.96 -1.36
N ALA A 150 -9.02 1.06 -1.61
CA ALA A 150 -8.46 2.19 -2.33
C ALA A 150 -9.06 2.27 -3.75
N PRO A 151 -9.51 3.46 -4.19
CA PRO A 151 -10.07 3.62 -5.53
C PRO A 151 -9.00 3.41 -6.60
N ALA A 152 -9.39 2.96 -7.79
CA ALA A 152 -8.48 2.93 -8.92
C ALA A 152 -8.11 4.35 -9.36
N SER A 153 -6.83 4.57 -9.68
CA SER A 153 -6.41 5.82 -10.31
C SER A 153 -6.72 5.80 -11.80
N ASN A 154 -6.90 6.99 -12.38
CA ASN A 154 -7.02 7.18 -13.83
C ASN A 154 -6.19 8.39 -14.28
N ILE A 155 -6.23 8.70 -15.58
CA ILE A 155 -5.48 9.80 -16.22
C ILE A 155 -5.68 11.17 -15.55
N THR A 156 -6.82 11.39 -14.88
CA THR A 156 -7.16 12.67 -14.24
C THR A 156 -7.29 12.61 -12.72
N TYR A 157 -7.20 11.42 -12.11
CA TYR A 157 -7.56 11.23 -10.71
C TYR A 157 -6.69 10.18 -10.03
N ALA A 158 -6.22 10.52 -8.82
CA ALA A 158 -5.63 9.59 -7.87
C ALA A 158 -6.02 10.04 -6.45
N ASP A 159 -6.40 9.09 -5.60
CA ASP A 159 -6.73 9.40 -4.20
C ASP A 159 -5.48 9.30 -3.32
N THR A 160 -4.91 10.46 -2.98
CA THR A 160 -3.74 10.57 -2.13
C THR A 160 -4.10 10.83 -0.65
N ALA A 161 -5.35 10.59 -0.24
CA ALA A 161 -5.78 10.77 1.14
C ALA A 161 -4.94 9.95 2.12
N ALA A 162 -4.78 10.44 3.35
CA ALA A 162 -3.93 9.83 4.37
C ALA A 162 -4.26 8.34 4.65
N THR A 163 -5.52 7.94 4.49
CA THR A 163 -5.98 6.55 4.63
C THR A 163 -5.32 5.58 3.63
N TYR A 164 -4.91 6.07 2.46
CA TYR A 164 -4.27 5.28 1.40
C TYR A 164 -2.75 5.47 1.33
N GLN A 165 -2.20 6.36 2.15
CA GLN A 165 -0.76 6.62 2.18
C GLN A 165 0.03 5.48 2.83
N VAL A 166 1.25 5.26 2.34
CA VAL A 166 2.20 4.26 2.85
C VAL A 166 3.59 4.85 2.95
N ALA A 167 4.32 4.47 3.99
CA ALA A 167 5.68 4.92 4.24
C ALA A 167 6.69 3.81 3.91
N GLN A 168 7.60 4.09 2.98
CA GLN A 168 8.69 3.19 2.59
C GLN A 168 10.05 3.78 2.93
N LYS A 169 10.85 3.04 3.71
CA LYS A 169 12.23 3.44 4.01
C LYS A 169 13.10 3.23 2.76
N VAL A 170 13.85 4.25 2.37
CA VAL A 170 14.79 4.21 1.23
C VAL A 170 16.08 4.92 1.64
N GLY A 171 17.14 4.16 1.91
CA GLY A 171 18.39 4.72 2.45
C GLY A 171 18.15 5.54 3.73
N SER A 172 18.63 6.78 3.75
CA SER A 172 18.48 7.69 4.89
C SER A 172 17.13 8.42 4.96
N GLN A 173 16.28 8.31 3.94
CA GLN A 173 14.95 8.92 3.89
C GLN A 173 13.82 7.90 4.04
N THR A 174 12.61 8.41 4.23
CA THR A 174 11.34 7.68 4.16
C THR A 174 10.47 8.38 3.13
N LEU A 175 10.02 7.66 2.11
CA LEU A 175 9.09 8.16 1.11
C LEU A 175 7.65 7.89 1.57
N ILE A 176 6.80 8.90 1.49
CA ILE A 176 5.34 8.76 1.65
C ILE A 176 4.73 8.65 0.26
N GLY A 177 4.42 7.43 -0.14
CA GLY A 177 3.62 7.14 -1.33
C GLY A 177 2.16 6.90 -0.95
N PHE A 178 1.39 6.38 -1.89
CA PHE A 178 0.01 5.95 -1.67
C PHE A 178 -0.26 4.65 -2.41
N ARG A 179 -1.35 3.97 -2.08
CA ARG A 179 -1.87 2.86 -2.89
C ARG A 179 -3.13 3.31 -3.61
N ASP A 180 -3.31 2.82 -4.81
CA ASP A 180 -4.61 2.73 -5.44
C ASP A 180 -5.11 1.28 -5.39
N PHE A 181 -6.14 0.96 -6.16
CA PHE A 181 -6.69 -0.39 -6.21
C PHE A 181 -5.65 -1.45 -6.63
N LEU A 182 -4.75 -1.12 -7.57
CA LEU A 182 -3.85 -2.08 -8.23
C LEU A 182 -2.40 -2.02 -7.71
N THR A 183 -1.93 -0.85 -7.31
CA THR A 183 -0.50 -0.58 -7.11
C THR A 183 -0.22 0.36 -5.94
N PHE A 184 0.94 0.18 -5.33
CA PHE A 184 1.61 1.22 -4.56
C PHE A 184 2.35 2.16 -5.52
N ARG A 185 2.24 3.47 -5.27
CA ARG A 185 2.71 4.55 -6.13
C ARG A 185 3.60 5.50 -5.34
N PHE A 186 4.77 5.78 -5.88
CA PHE A 186 5.70 6.81 -5.39
C PHE A 186 6.02 7.73 -6.56
N LEU A 187 5.41 8.90 -6.59
CA LEU A 187 5.48 9.85 -7.68
C LEU A 187 6.43 11.00 -7.32
N GLY A 188 7.19 11.50 -8.30
CA GLY A 188 8.09 12.63 -8.08
C GLY A 188 9.27 12.33 -7.14
N VAL A 189 9.83 11.12 -7.21
CA VAL A 189 10.99 10.73 -6.42
C VAL A 189 12.25 11.30 -7.06
N ARG A 190 12.97 12.15 -6.33
CA ARG A 190 14.22 12.76 -6.82
C ARG A 190 15.33 11.71 -6.92
N PHE A 191 15.95 11.58 -8.10
CA PHE A 191 17.10 10.69 -8.30
C PHE A 191 18.42 11.44 -8.52
N ALA A 192 18.35 12.73 -8.89
CA ALA A 192 19.52 13.59 -9.07
C ALA A 192 19.31 14.99 -8.48
N LYS A 193 20.41 15.63 -8.06
CA LYS A 193 20.41 17.04 -7.68
C LYS A 193 20.04 17.89 -8.89
N GLU A 194 19.43 19.06 -8.64
CA GLU A 194 19.27 20.03 -9.72
C GLU A 194 20.67 20.36 -10.27
N PRO A 195 20.94 20.08 -11.56
CA PRO A 195 22.26 20.30 -12.11
C PRO A 195 22.46 21.80 -12.36
N GLU A 196 23.70 22.27 -12.15
CA GLU A 196 24.07 23.56 -12.73
C GLU A 196 23.90 23.48 -14.25
N ARG A 197 23.44 24.59 -14.84
CA ARG A 197 23.13 24.61 -16.27
C ARG A 197 24.34 24.19 -17.10
N PHE A 198 24.12 23.22 -18.00
CA PHE A 198 25.13 22.66 -18.90
C PHE A 198 26.27 21.89 -18.19
N THR A 199 25.98 21.32 -17.03
CA THR A 199 26.88 20.41 -16.32
C THR A 199 26.30 18.99 -16.22
N TYR A 200 27.12 18.02 -15.83
CA TYR A 200 26.65 16.66 -15.56
C TYR A 200 25.77 16.62 -14.31
N SER A 201 24.75 15.76 -14.32
CA SER A 201 23.96 15.47 -13.13
C SER A 201 24.78 14.72 -12.09
N SER A 202 24.36 14.81 -10.84
CA SER A 202 24.92 14.06 -9.72
C SER A 202 23.82 13.35 -8.94
N VAL A 203 24.15 12.19 -8.39
CA VAL A 203 23.21 11.37 -7.61
C VAL A 203 22.65 12.19 -6.45
N PHE A 204 21.34 12.06 -6.21
CA PHE A 204 20.70 12.61 -5.02
C PHE A 204 20.73 11.60 -3.87
N ASP A 205 21.76 11.70 -3.03
CA ASP A 205 22.00 10.82 -1.87
C ASP A 205 21.88 11.54 -0.52
N THR A 206 21.63 12.85 -0.53
CA THR A 206 21.52 13.70 0.66
C THR A 206 20.13 13.70 1.28
N ALA A 207 19.21 12.88 0.76
CA ALA A 207 17.84 12.81 1.24
C ALA A 207 17.77 12.23 2.66
N VAL A 208 17.17 12.98 3.58
CA VAL A 208 16.96 12.57 4.98
C VAL A 208 15.52 12.84 5.39
N GLY A 209 15.10 12.25 6.51
CA GLY A 209 13.76 12.48 7.06
C GLY A 209 12.64 11.88 6.21
N THR A 210 11.48 12.51 6.22
CA THR A 210 10.27 12.05 5.52
C THR A 210 9.98 12.96 4.34
N ASN A 211 9.94 12.40 3.13
CA ASN A 211 9.70 13.13 1.88
C ASN A 211 8.41 12.63 1.22
N SER A 212 7.61 13.57 0.70
CA SER A 212 6.38 13.24 -0.02
C SER A 212 6.71 12.68 -1.41
N ALA A 213 6.02 11.62 -1.80
CA ALA A 213 6.02 11.05 -3.14
C ALA A 213 4.58 10.82 -3.63
N LEU A 214 3.70 11.78 -3.33
CA LEU A 214 2.25 11.70 -3.60
C LEU A 214 1.85 12.30 -4.94
N THR A 215 2.69 13.16 -5.52
CA THR A 215 2.38 13.92 -6.74
C THR A 215 3.54 13.81 -7.71
N PHE A 216 3.22 13.82 -9.01
CA PHE A 216 4.23 13.98 -10.04
C PHE A 216 5.06 15.25 -9.83
N ALA A 217 6.34 15.18 -10.13
CA ALA A 217 7.23 16.32 -10.11
C ALA A 217 7.11 17.16 -11.39
N PRO A 218 7.62 18.42 -11.39
CA PRO A 218 7.63 19.27 -12.58
C PRO A 218 8.33 18.60 -13.76
N GLU A 219 7.78 18.80 -14.95
CA GLU A 219 8.41 18.40 -16.20
C GLU A 219 9.67 19.25 -16.47
N CYS A 220 10.62 18.73 -17.24
CA CYS A 220 11.76 19.53 -17.65
C CYS A 220 11.32 20.68 -18.57
N LEU A 221 12.06 21.79 -18.52
CA LEU A 221 11.80 22.97 -19.33
C LEU A 221 11.75 22.64 -20.84
N GLN A 222 10.62 22.91 -21.47
CA GLN A 222 10.33 22.64 -22.89
C GLN A 222 9.68 23.85 -23.57
N SER A 223 9.92 24.01 -24.87
CA SER A 223 9.29 25.08 -25.68
C SER A 223 7.77 24.87 -25.78
N PRO A 224 6.92 25.92 -25.68
CA PRO A 224 7.23 27.35 -25.67
C PRO A 224 7.38 27.99 -24.27
N ASN A 225 7.77 27.24 -23.24
CA ASN A 225 8.03 27.62 -21.82
C ASN A 225 7.10 26.88 -20.83
N ASN A 226 7.03 25.56 -20.91
CA ASN A 226 6.42 24.74 -19.86
C ASN A 226 7.52 24.01 -19.06
N GLY A 227 7.36 23.83 -17.75
CA GLY A 227 8.26 23.03 -16.91
C GLY A 227 9.26 23.81 -16.05
N SER A 228 10.28 23.11 -15.56
CA SER A 228 11.29 23.55 -14.59
C SER A 228 12.70 23.09 -14.97
N THR A 229 13.74 23.80 -14.50
CA THR A 229 15.13 23.29 -14.54
C THR A 229 15.39 22.23 -13.47
N ASP A 230 14.65 22.32 -12.36
CA ASP A 230 14.58 21.29 -11.33
C ASP A 230 13.54 20.24 -11.71
N CYS A 231 13.95 19.23 -12.49
CA CYS A 231 13.05 18.25 -13.11
C CYS A 231 13.56 16.80 -13.08
N LEU A 232 14.68 16.51 -12.39
CA LEU A 232 15.28 15.17 -12.37
C LEU A 232 14.62 14.26 -11.32
N PHE A 233 13.43 13.78 -11.66
CA PHE A 233 12.59 12.92 -10.85
C PHE A 233 12.12 11.68 -11.62
N LEU A 234 11.78 10.64 -10.89
CA LEU A 234 11.19 9.40 -11.41
C LEU A 234 9.91 9.06 -10.65
N ASN A 235 9.17 8.10 -11.20
CA ASN A 235 7.94 7.56 -10.62
C ASN A 235 8.09 6.04 -10.49
N VAL A 236 7.52 5.46 -9.44
CA VAL A 236 7.61 4.01 -9.16
C VAL A 236 6.20 3.47 -8.92
N TRP A 237 5.89 2.35 -9.58
CA TRP A 237 4.68 1.56 -9.37
C TRP A 237 5.08 0.15 -8.97
N THR A 238 4.38 -0.47 -8.02
CA THR A 238 4.64 -1.87 -7.62
C THR A 238 3.42 -2.46 -6.94
N THR A 239 3.24 -3.78 -7.04
CA THR A 239 2.18 -4.50 -6.31
C THR A 239 2.59 -4.97 -4.92
N SER A 240 3.86 -4.82 -4.54
CA SER A 240 4.32 -5.26 -3.22
C SER A 240 5.37 -4.34 -2.62
N LEU A 241 5.27 -4.12 -1.31
CA LEU A 241 6.27 -3.46 -0.51
C LEU A 241 6.94 -4.46 0.43
N PRO A 242 8.28 -4.61 0.38
CA PRO A 242 9.00 -5.49 1.28
C PRO A 242 9.07 -4.89 2.69
N GLY A 243 9.01 -5.76 3.70
CA GLY A 243 9.23 -5.39 5.09
C GLY A 243 10.68 -5.02 5.39
N ALA A 244 11.04 -5.03 6.68
CA ALA A 244 12.40 -4.69 7.12
C ALA A 244 13.45 -5.73 6.69
N ALA A 245 13.04 -6.98 6.47
CA ALA A 245 13.93 -8.03 5.99
C ALA A 245 14.09 -7.93 4.47
N ALA A 246 15.33 -7.88 4.00
CA ALA A 246 15.60 -7.92 2.56
C ALA A 246 15.08 -9.25 1.99
N PRO A 247 14.25 -9.22 0.93
CA PRO A 247 13.79 -10.44 0.29
C PRO A 247 14.96 -11.21 -0.29
N ALA A 248 14.85 -12.54 -0.32
CA ALA A 248 15.81 -13.37 -1.03
C ALA A 248 15.89 -12.95 -2.50
N LYS A 249 17.08 -13.03 -3.12
CA LYS A 249 17.27 -12.62 -4.53
C LYS A 249 16.26 -13.27 -5.49
N LYS A 250 15.85 -14.51 -5.21
CA LYS A 250 14.86 -15.26 -6.02
C LYS A 250 13.41 -14.73 -5.88
N ALA A 251 13.14 -13.91 -4.88
CA ALA A 251 11.84 -13.29 -4.61
C ALA A 251 11.76 -11.83 -5.07
N LEU A 252 12.83 -11.31 -5.71
CA LEU A 252 12.83 -9.97 -6.31
C LEU A 252 12.03 -9.97 -7.61
N LYS A 253 11.24 -8.91 -7.82
CA LYS A 253 10.54 -8.67 -9.08
C LYS A 253 11.52 -8.14 -10.15
N PRO A 254 11.28 -8.43 -11.44
CA PRO A 254 11.91 -7.68 -12.53
C PRO A 254 11.57 -6.19 -12.43
N VAL A 255 12.48 -5.33 -12.90
CA VAL A 255 12.29 -3.87 -12.94
C VAL A 255 12.29 -3.41 -14.39
N MET A 256 11.23 -2.72 -14.80
CA MET A 256 11.07 -2.11 -16.12
C MET A 256 11.30 -0.61 -16.03
N VAL A 257 12.44 -0.16 -16.56
CA VAL A 257 12.76 1.28 -16.60
C VAL A 257 12.33 1.85 -17.94
N TYR A 258 11.33 2.72 -17.92
CA TYR A 258 10.85 3.43 -19.11
C TYR A 258 11.54 4.80 -19.27
N ILE A 259 12.02 5.07 -20.48
CA ILE A 259 12.60 6.35 -20.88
C ILE A 259 11.70 6.93 -21.96
N TYR A 260 11.07 8.07 -21.67
CA TYR A 260 10.10 8.69 -22.58
C TYR A 260 10.76 9.21 -23.87
N GLY A 261 9.99 9.21 -24.96
CA GLY A 261 10.39 9.77 -26.25
C GLY A 261 10.16 11.28 -26.36
N GLY A 262 10.15 11.81 -27.59
CA GLY A 262 9.96 13.26 -27.85
C GLY A 262 11.15 13.93 -28.55
N GLY A 263 11.97 13.15 -29.26
CA GLY A 263 13.06 13.67 -30.10
C GLY A 263 14.11 14.48 -29.34
N PHE A 264 14.30 14.21 -28.04
CA PHE A 264 15.16 14.97 -27.13
C PHE A 264 14.74 16.43 -26.90
N ALA A 265 13.52 16.82 -27.29
CA ALA A 265 13.01 18.19 -27.18
C ALA A 265 11.72 18.30 -26.36
N THR A 266 10.93 17.24 -26.31
CA THR A 266 9.65 17.17 -25.56
C THR A 266 9.53 15.86 -24.79
N GLY A 267 8.46 15.73 -24.00
CA GLY A 267 8.10 14.49 -23.29
C GLY A 267 8.38 14.56 -21.79
N SER A 268 7.75 13.65 -21.04
CA SER A 268 7.77 13.71 -19.58
C SER A 268 7.48 12.34 -18.98
N ALA A 269 8.13 12.02 -17.87
CA ALA A 269 7.81 10.87 -17.04
C ALA A 269 6.48 11.03 -16.29
N SER A 270 5.97 12.27 -16.22
CA SER A 270 4.68 12.63 -15.62
C SER A 270 3.53 12.66 -16.63
N ASN A 271 3.79 12.36 -17.91
CA ASN A 271 2.73 12.23 -18.90
C ASN A 271 1.83 11.04 -18.52
N PRO A 272 0.52 11.25 -18.32
CA PRO A 272 -0.37 10.19 -17.85
C PRO A 272 -0.55 9.03 -18.84
N THR A 273 -0.19 9.18 -20.11
CA THR A 273 -0.17 8.05 -21.05
C THR A 273 0.96 7.06 -20.77
N ASN A 274 1.90 7.41 -19.90
CA ASN A 274 3.06 6.60 -19.49
C ASN A 274 2.88 6.03 -18.07
N ASP A 275 1.66 6.03 -17.51
CA ASP A 275 1.39 5.44 -16.19
C ASP A 275 1.77 3.94 -16.20
N GLY A 276 2.65 3.55 -15.27
CA GLY A 276 3.16 2.18 -15.16
C GLY A 276 2.28 1.22 -14.37
N GLY A 277 1.14 1.68 -13.82
CA GLY A 277 0.33 0.95 -12.86
C GLY A 277 -0.18 -0.38 -13.40
N ASN A 278 -0.81 -0.37 -14.57
CA ASN A 278 -1.33 -1.59 -15.20
C ASN A 278 -0.21 -2.57 -15.59
N LEU A 279 0.94 -2.04 -16.03
CA LEU A 279 2.09 -2.88 -16.38
C LEU A 279 2.67 -3.58 -15.14
N ALA A 280 2.81 -2.85 -14.03
CA ALA A 280 3.25 -3.40 -12.75
C ALA A 280 2.26 -4.44 -12.20
N ALA A 281 0.96 -4.13 -12.24
CA ALA A 281 -0.11 -4.98 -11.74
C ALA A 281 -0.22 -6.30 -12.51
N ARG A 282 -0.36 -6.22 -13.83
CA ARG A 282 -0.58 -7.37 -14.70
C ARG A 282 0.69 -8.14 -15.01
N GLY A 283 1.85 -7.47 -15.00
CA GLY A 283 3.15 -8.04 -15.34
C GLY A 283 3.92 -8.65 -14.16
N ASP A 284 3.47 -8.44 -12.92
CA ASP A 284 4.22 -8.79 -11.70
C ASP A 284 5.63 -8.15 -11.67
N VAL A 285 5.73 -6.89 -12.09
CA VAL A 285 6.98 -6.11 -12.21
C VAL A 285 6.94 -4.84 -11.36
N VAL A 286 8.10 -4.19 -11.25
CA VAL A 286 8.25 -2.79 -10.79
C VAL A 286 8.51 -1.89 -12.00
#